data_AF-A0AAW1U3U9-F1
#
_entry.id   AF-A0AAW1U3U9-F1
#
_cell.length_a   1.000
_cell.length_b   1.000
_cell.length_c   1.000
_cell.angle_alpha   90.00
_cell.angle_beta   90.00
_cell.angle_gamma   90.00
#
_symmetry.space_group_name_H-M   'P 1'
#
loop_
_entity.id
_entity.type
_entity.pdbx_description
1 polymer ?
#
loop_
_entity_poly.entity_id
_entity_poly.type
_entity_poly.pdbx_seq_one_letter_code
_entity_poly.pdbx_strand_id
1 'polypeptide(L)'
;MGSIITKTDLLNKIDPSKLKLSIDSVKNIRNGGILINCEGNNAKNIISAKVTEEFGNKYNVEEAIPKKPKIAIIGAEEKYMNYENDQIIENIVDQNNLKENDVNAVNKIKIIRKYTVKSRTNTCNILLDIHVHYMIVLSQRKNSIWDGGDVL
;
A
#
# COMPACT_ATOMS: atom_id res chain seq x y z
N MET A 1 -17.65 21.62 -1.96
CA MET A 1 -18.60 21.74 -3.09
C MET A 1 -18.14 21.07 -4.39
N GLY A 2 -16.85 21.01 -4.74
CA GLY A 2 -16.41 20.43 -6.03
C GLY A 2 -16.67 18.92 -6.24
N SER A 3 -16.57 18.10 -5.19
CA SER A 3 -16.66 16.63 -5.31
C SER A 3 -17.98 16.08 -5.89
N ILE A 4 -19.11 16.77 -5.70
CA ILE A 4 -20.41 16.29 -6.18
C ILE A 4 -20.56 16.58 -7.68
N ILE A 5 -20.10 17.74 -8.14
CA ILE A 5 -20.15 18.14 -9.55
C ILE A 5 -19.23 17.23 -10.36
N THR A 6 -17.98 17.02 -9.91
CA THR A 6 -17.03 16.11 -10.58
C THR A 6 -17.61 14.70 -10.70
N LYS A 7 -18.28 14.19 -9.64
CA LYS A 7 -18.84 12.83 -9.64
C LYS A 7 -20.03 12.70 -10.58
N THR A 8 -20.86 13.73 -10.61
CA THR A 8 -22.04 13.78 -11.47
C THR A 8 -21.62 13.91 -12.94
N ASP A 9 -20.62 14.73 -13.25
CA ASP A 9 -20.06 14.87 -14.60
C ASP A 9 -19.43 13.58 -15.12
N LEU A 10 -18.65 12.89 -14.26
CA LEU A 10 -18.02 11.61 -14.60
C LEU A 10 -19.07 10.51 -14.79
N LEU A 11 -19.98 10.31 -13.85
CA LEU A 11 -20.98 9.23 -13.92
C LEU A 11 -22.04 9.45 -15.02
N ASN A 12 -22.37 10.70 -15.36
CA ASN A 12 -23.36 10.99 -16.39
C ASN A 12 -22.83 10.82 -17.83
N LYS A 13 -21.51 10.95 -18.04
CA LYS A 13 -20.89 10.85 -19.38
C LYS A 13 -20.12 9.55 -19.58
N ILE A 14 -19.38 9.13 -18.57
CA ILE A 14 -18.71 7.83 -18.54
C ILE A 14 -19.68 6.88 -17.83
N ASP A 15 -20.66 6.37 -18.58
CA ASP A 15 -21.49 5.26 -18.11
C ASP A 15 -20.62 3.98 -18.13
N PRO A 16 -20.16 3.50 -16.96
CA PRO A 16 -19.29 2.33 -16.90
C PRO A 16 -19.93 1.08 -17.52
N SER A 17 -21.25 1.00 -17.39
CA SER A 17 -22.10 -0.08 -17.89
C SER A 17 -22.12 -0.12 -19.42
N LYS A 18 -22.11 1.04 -20.09
CA LYS A 18 -21.99 1.14 -21.56
C LYS A 18 -20.61 0.77 -22.08
N LEU A 19 -19.58 0.94 -21.25
CA LEU A 19 -18.21 0.64 -21.62
C LEU A 19 -17.90 -0.87 -21.56
N LYS A 20 -18.77 -1.71 -21.00
CA LYS A 20 -18.50 -3.12 -20.70
C LYS A 20 -17.18 -3.33 -19.95
N LEU A 21 -16.75 -2.32 -19.19
CA LEU A 21 -15.56 -2.39 -18.36
C LEU A 21 -16.03 -2.54 -16.93
N SER A 22 -15.58 -3.61 -16.28
CA SER A 22 -15.93 -3.85 -14.89
C SER A 22 -15.23 -2.82 -14.00
N ILE A 23 -16.00 -1.81 -13.58
CA ILE A 23 -15.59 -0.87 -12.53
C ILE A 23 -16.01 -1.46 -11.19
N ASP A 24 -15.03 -1.74 -10.35
CA ASP A 24 -15.25 -2.24 -8.99
C ASP A 24 -15.95 -1.19 -8.13
N SER A 25 -15.45 0.05 -8.13
CA SER A 25 -16.00 1.13 -7.31
C SER A 25 -15.53 2.51 -7.75
N VAL A 26 -16.33 3.54 -7.44
CA VAL A 26 -15.97 4.95 -7.64
C VAL A 26 -16.05 5.66 -6.29
N LYS A 27 -14.94 6.27 -5.85
CA LYS A 27 -14.82 6.95 -4.54
C LYS A 27 -14.41 8.40 -4.71
N ASN A 28 -15.01 9.28 -3.91
CA ASN A 28 -14.58 10.67 -3.82
C ASN A 28 -13.32 10.76 -2.96
N ILE A 29 -12.32 11.52 -3.43
CA ILE A 29 -11.10 11.82 -2.67
C ILE A 29 -11.04 13.31 -2.34
N ARG A 30 -10.05 13.69 -1.52
CA ARG A 30 -9.85 15.09 -1.11
C ARG A 30 -9.65 15.99 -2.34
N ASN A 31 -9.93 17.28 -2.16
CA ASN A 31 -9.75 18.31 -3.19
C ASN A 31 -10.61 18.10 -4.45
N GLY A 32 -11.76 17.44 -4.33
CA GLY A 32 -12.71 17.25 -5.43
C GLY A 32 -12.28 16.20 -6.46
N GLY A 33 -11.24 15.40 -6.17
CA GLY A 33 -10.83 14.31 -7.02
C GLY A 33 -11.73 13.08 -6.91
N ILE A 34 -11.60 12.19 -7.89
CA ILE A 34 -12.33 10.92 -7.96
C ILE A 34 -11.33 9.79 -8.17
N LEU A 35 -11.50 8.72 -7.41
CA LEU A 35 -10.78 7.48 -7.55
C LEU A 35 -11.71 6.45 -8.19
N ILE A 36 -11.26 5.86 -9.30
CA ILE A 36 -11.97 4.79 -10.00
C ILE A 36 -11.16 3.50 -9.79
N ASN A 37 -11.78 2.52 -9.14
CA ASN A 37 -11.20 1.19 -9.00
C ASN A 37 -11.67 0.30 -10.16
N CYS A 38 -10.73 -0.37 -10.81
CA CYS A 38 -11.00 -1.17 -12.01
C CYS A 38 -10.65 -2.64 -11.73
N GLU A 39 -11.44 -3.56 -12.27
CA GLU A 39 -11.11 -4.99 -12.24
C GLU A 39 -9.98 -5.31 -13.22
N GLY A 40 -8.75 -5.07 -12.76
CA GLY A 40 -7.53 -5.40 -13.50
C GLY A 40 -7.00 -4.32 -14.45
N ASN A 41 -5.82 -4.61 -15.00
CA ASN A 41 -5.03 -3.62 -15.75
C ASN A 41 -5.64 -3.25 -17.11
N ASN A 42 -6.35 -4.16 -17.79
CA ASN A 42 -6.99 -3.86 -19.06
C ASN A 42 -8.11 -2.82 -18.91
N ALA A 43 -9.00 -3.02 -17.92
CA ALA A 43 -10.07 -2.07 -17.64
C ALA A 43 -9.51 -0.69 -17.27
N LYS A 44 -8.48 -0.66 -16.42
CA LYS A 44 -7.76 0.55 -16.04
C LYS A 44 -7.21 1.31 -17.25
N ASN A 45 -6.51 0.64 -18.17
CA ASN A 45 -5.89 1.30 -19.33
C ASN A 45 -6.94 1.91 -20.26
N ILE A 46 -8.03 1.19 -20.53
CA ILE A 46 -9.11 1.67 -21.41
C ILE A 46 -9.87 2.84 -20.76
N ILE A 47 -10.17 2.75 -19.46
CA ILE A 47 -10.82 3.84 -18.71
C ILE A 47 -9.91 5.06 -18.68
N SER A 48 -8.62 4.91 -18.37
CA SER A 48 -7.66 6.00 -18.35
C SER A 48 -7.61 6.72 -19.70
N ALA A 49 -7.52 5.98 -20.81
CA ALA A 49 -7.52 6.56 -22.15
C ALA A 49 -8.81 7.35 -22.44
N LYS A 50 -9.99 6.78 -22.17
CA LYS A 50 -11.28 7.44 -22.41
C LYS A 50 -11.51 8.68 -21.55
N VAL A 51 -11.19 8.59 -20.27
CA VAL A 51 -11.27 9.76 -19.36
C VAL A 51 -10.31 10.84 -19.84
N THR A 52 -9.10 10.47 -20.28
CA THR A 52 -8.13 11.44 -20.78
C THR A 52 -8.60 12.10 -22.09
N GLU A 53 -9.20 11.33 -23.00
CA GLU A 53 -9.76 11.84 -24.26
C GLU A 53 -10.92 12.82 -24.02
N GLU A 54 -11.88 12.47 -23.15
CA GLU A 54 -13.07 13.30 -22.91
C GLU A 54 -12.81 14.47 -21.93
N PHE A 55 -11.88 14.30 -21.00
CA PHE A 55 -11.72 15.17 -19.83
C PHE A 55 -10.30 15.67 -19.58
N GLY A 56 -9.29 15.23 -20.34
CA GLY A 56 -7.88 15.61 -20.11
C GLY A 56 -7.61 17.11 -20.17
N ASN A 57 -8.47 17.89 -20.84
CA ASN A 57 -8.39 19.35 -20.90
C ASN A 57 -8.96 20.05 -19.65
N LYS A 58 -9.76 19.35 -18.84
CA LYS A 58 -10.47 19.91 -17.68
C LYS A 58 -10.02 19.29 -16.35
N TYR A 59 -9.53 18.06 -16.39
CA TYR A 59 -9.16 17.28 -15.23
C TYR A 59 -7.82 16.60 -15.47
N ASN A 60 -6.99 16.56 -14.44
CA ASN A 60 -5.76 15.78 -14.48
C ASN A 60 -6.11 14.30 -14.24
N VAL A 61 -5.75 13.44 -15.19
CA VAL A 61 -5.99 12.00 -15.13
C VAL A 61 -4.67 11.32 -14.89
N GLU A 62 -4.51 10.76 -13.69
CA GLU A 62 -3.28 10.08 -13.29
C GLU A 62 -3.58 8.68 -12.76
N GLU A 63 -2.61 7.79 -12.96
CA GLU A 63 -2.62 6.53 -12.25
C GLU A 63 -2.43 6.77 -10.75
N ALA A 64 -3.38 6.27 -9.94
CA ALA A 64 -3.27 6.32 -8.50
C ALA A 64 -2.10 5.43 -8.05
N ILE A 65 -1.00 6.04 -7.64
CA ILE A 65 0.13 5.31 -7.04
C ILE A 65 -0.25 5.00 -5.58
N PRO A 66 -0.41 3.72 -5.21
CA PRO A 66 -0.74 3.36 -3.84
C PRO A 66 0.39 3.80 -2.91
N LYS A 67 0.02 4.46 -1.80
CA LYS A 67 1.00 4.77 -0.75
C LYS A 67 1.58 3.46 -0.21
N LYS A 68 2.90 3.44 -0.03
CA LYS A 68 3.56 2.33 0.68
C LYS A 68 3.01 2.28 2.12
N PRO A 69 2.43 1.16 2.57
CA PRO A 69 2.00 1.01 3.94
C PRO A 69 3.18 1.18 4.91
N LYS A 70 2.85 1.73 6.08
CA LYS A 70 3.81 1.93 7.17
C LYS A 70 3.62 0.87 8.24
N ILE A 71 4.71 0.23 8.63
CA ILE A 71 4.74 -0.76 9.70
C ILE A 71 5.68 -0.27 10.79
N ALA A 72 5.26 -0.40 12.04
CA ALA A 72 6.12 -0.14 13.20
C ALA A 72 6.48 -1.47 13.87
N ILE A 73 7.78 -1.74 13.99
CA ILE A 73 8.31 -2.76 14.91
C ILE A 73 8.50 -2.05 16.25
N ILE A 74 7.84 -2.56 17.29
CA ILE A 74 7.83 -1.96 18.62
C ILE A 74 8.57 -2.88 19.58
N GLY A 75 9.40 -2.31 20.44
CA GLY A 75 10.03 -3.06 21.52
C GLY A 75 11.20 -3.95 21.07
N ALA A 76 11.83 -3.67 19.94
CA ALA A 76 13.04 -4.39 19.53
C ALA A 76 14.19 -4.09 20.52
N GLU A 77 15.18 -4.97 20.60
CA GLU A 77 16.35 -4.76 21.45
C GLU A 77 17.11 -3.48 21.06
N GLU A 78 17.68 -2.78 22.05
CA GLU A 78 18.45 -1.54 21.82
C GLU A 78 19.61 -1.74 20.83
N LYS A 79 20.21 -2.94 20.78
CA LYS A 79 21.31 -3.26 19.85
C LYS A 79 20.97 -2.96 18.38
N TYR A 80 19.70 -3.07 17.98
CA TYR A 80 19.26 -2.78 16.62
C TYR A 80 19.35 -1.29 16.26
N MET A 81 19.53 -0.38 17.22
CA MET A 81 19.86 1.02 16.92
C MET A 81 21.21 1.15 16.21
N ASN A 82 22.16 0.27 16.52
CA ASN A 82 23.52 0.31 16.01
C ASN A 82 23.71 -0.51 14.73
N TYR A 83 22.68 -1.26 14.31
CA TYR A 83 22.74 -2.04 13.08
C TYR A 83 22.54 -1.11 11.89
N GLU A 84 23.21 -1.40 10.78
CA GLU A 84 22.93 -0.75 9.51
C GLU A 84 21.51 -1.08 9.03
N ASN A 85 20.92 -0.19 8.23
CA ASN A 85 19.56 -0.39 7.74
C ASN A 85 19.42 -1.71 6.96
N ASP A 86 20.41 -2.02 6.13
CA ASP A 86 20.39 -3.21 5.27
C ASP A 86 20.42 -4.49 6.11
N GLN A 87 21.21 -4.52 7.19
CA GLN A 87 21.25 -5.66 8.11
C GLN A 87 19.89 -5.92 8.78
N ILE A 88 19.18 -4.87 9.18
CA ILE A 88 17.85 -5.01 9.77
C ILE A 88 16.84 -5.48 8.71
N ILE A 89 16.91 -4.94 7.50
CA ILE A 89 16.02 -5.32 6.40
C ILE A 89 16.25 -6.80 6.03
N GLU A 90 17.49 -7.25 5.93
CA GLU A 90 17.84 -8.66 5.69
C GLU A 90 17.25 -9.56 6.77
N ASN A 91 17.42 -9.20 8.05
CA ASN A 91 16.81 -9.95 9.15
C ASN A 91 15.28 -10.02 9.04
N ILE A 92 14.61 -8.92 8.69
CA ILE A 92 13.15 -8.89 8.48
C ILE A 92 12.76 -9.81 7.32
N VAL A 93 13.49 -9.74 6.20
CA VAL A 93 13.26 -10.56 5.01
C VAL A 93 13.43 -12.03 5.30
N ASP A 94 14.48 -12.40 6.04
CA ASP A 94 14.81 -13.79 6.37
C ASP A 94 13.83 -14.35 7.42
N GLN A 95 13.56 -13.63 8.51
CA GLN A 95 12.58 -14.06 9.53
C GLN A 95 11.18 -14.26 8.95
N ASN A 96 10.85 -13.52 7.89
CA ASN A 96 9.55 -13.61 7.22
C ASN A 96 9.63 -14.39 5.89
N ASN A 97 10.69 -15.15 5.61
CA ASN A 97 10.85 -15.94 4.38
C ASN A 97 10.38 -15.20 3.11
N LEU A 98 10.72 -13.91 2.99
CA LEU A 98 10.22 -13.08 1.89
C LEU A 98 10.95 -13.37 0.57
N LYS A 99 12.19 -13.86 0.65
CA LYS A 99 13.02 -14.25 -0.50
C LYS A 99 12.44 -15.42 -1.30
N GLU A 100 11.69 -16.33 -0.66
CA GLU A 100 11.02 -17.44 -1.35
C GLU A 100 9.98 -16.96 -2.36
N ASN A 101 9.38 -15.79 -2.10
CA ASN A 101 8.34 -15.20 -2.94
C ASN A 101 8.90 -14.19 -3.95
N ASP A 102 10.02 -13.53 -3.64
CA ASP A 102 10.69 -12.59 -4.55
C ASP A 102 12.13 -12.30 -4.07
N VAL A 103 13.09 -12.60 -4.95
CA VAL A 103 14.54 -12.45 -4.72
C VAL A 103 14.92 -11.00 -4.39
N ASN A 104 14.11 -10.02 -4.81
CA ASN A 104 14.34 -8.60 -4.60
C ASN A 104 13.57 -8.02 -3.38
N ALA A 105 13.10 -8.85 -2.45
CA ALA A 105 12.34 -8.41 -1.28
C ALA A 105 13.02 -7.30 -0.46
N VAL A 106 14.35 -7.30 -0.39
CA VAL A 106 15.15 -6.26 0.30
C VAL A 106 14.86 -4.86 -0.27
N ASN A 107 14.74 -4.74 -1.59
CA ASN A 107 14.47 -3.46 -2.28
C ASN A 107 13.04 -2.93 -2.07
N LYS A 108 12.19 -3.72 -1.40
CA LYS A 108 10.76 -3.45 -1.19
C LYS A 108 10.46 -2.98 0.23
N ILE A 109 11.45 -2.99 1.12
CA ILE A 109 11.37 -2.49 2.49
C ILE A 109 12.32 -1.32 2.63
N LYS A 110 11.89 -0.27 3.33
CA LYS A 110 12.73 0.87 3.66
C LYS A 110 12.54 1.24 5.11
N ILE A 111 13.64 1.37 5.86
CA ILE A 111 13.59 1.97 7.19
C ILE A 111 13.42 3.48 7.04
N ILE A 112 12.34 4.00 7.62
CA ILE A 112 12.06 5.45 7.67
C ILE A 112 12.77 6.05 8.87
N ARG A 113 12.68 5.38 10.02
CA ARG A 113 13.19 5.91 11.29
C ARG A 113 13.45 4.79 12.29
N LYS A 114 14.53 4.94 13.05
CA LYS A 114 14.77 4.20 14.31
C LYS A 114 14.74 5.20 15.45
N TYR A 115 14.18 4.80 16.58
CA TYR A 115 14.17 5.66 17.76
C TYR A 115 14.09 4.84 19.04
N THR A 116 14.85 5.25 20.03
CA THR A 116 14.82 4.64 21.37
C THR A 116 13.59 5.12 22.12
N VAL A 117 12.93 4.19 22.80
CA VAL A 117 11.90 4.49 23.78
C VAL A 117 12.52 4.29 25.16
N LYS A 118 12.63 5.39 25.92
CA LYS A 118 13.10 5.34 27.31
C LYS A 118 12.06 4.61 28.14
N SER A 119 12.41 3.40 28.58
CA SER A 119 11.60 2.54 29.46
C SER A 119 12.53 1.83 30.43
N ARG A 120 12.00 0.92 31.26
CA ARG A 120 12.81 0.15 32.22
C ARG A 120 13.89 -0.72 31.56
N THR A 121 13.72 -1.10 30.28
CA THR A 121 14.61 -2.04 29.58
C THR A 121 15.21 -1.48 28.29
N ASN A 122 15.16 -0.16 28.05
CA ASN A 122 15.60 0.51 26.81
C ASN A 122 15.31 -0.27 25.51
N THR A 123 14.25 0.11 24.80
CA THR A 123 13.88 -0.58 23.55
C THR A 123 14.04 0.32 22.34
N CYS A 124 14.29 -0.30 21.19
CA CYS A 124 14.29 0.32 19.88
C CYS A 124 12.94 0.12 19.19
N ASN A 125 12.34 1.21 18.71
CA ASN A 125 11.24 1.15 17.78
C ASN A 125 11.71 1.50 16.37
N ILE A 126 11.20 0.78 15.38
CA ILE A 126 11.61 0.94 13.98
C ILE A 126 10.37 1.16 13.13
N LEU A 127 10.34 2.28 12.40
CA LEU A 127 9.30 2.60 11.45
C LEU A 127 9.77 2.27 10.04
N LEU A 128 8.96 1.52 9.30
CA LEU A 128 9.26 0.98 7.99
C LEU A 128 8.20 1.43 6.97
N ASP A 129 8.62 1.73 5.74
CA ASP A 129 7.76 1.70 4.56
C ASP A 129 7.93 0.34 3.90
N ILE A 130 6.83 -0.31 3.55
CA ILE A 130 6.86 -1.60 2.85
C ILE A 130 6.01 -1.54 1.58
N HIS A 131 6.41 -2.27 0.53
CA HIS A 131 5.60 -2.42 -0.66
C HIS A 131 4.28 -3.16 -0.35
N VAL A 132 3.17 -2.74 -0.96
CA VAL A 132 1.81 -3.23 -0.66
C VAL A 132 1.68 -4.75 -0.74
N HIS A 133 2.30 -5.36 -1.75
CA HIS A 133 2.28 -6.81 -1.94
C HIS A 133 2.79 -7.58 -0.70
N TYR A 134 3.85 -7.09 -0.06
CA TYR A 134 4.44 -7.75 1.11
C TYR A 134 3.65 -7.50 2.38
N MET A 135 2.96 -6.36 2.49
CA MET A 135 2.03 -6.14 3.60
C MET A 135 0.93 -7.21 3.61
N ILE A 136 0.43 -7.59 2.43
CA ILE A 136 -0.57 -8.67 2.29
C ILE A 136 0.01 -10.00 2.78
N VAL A 137 1.21 -10.37 2.33
CA VAL A 137 1.90 -11.61 2.75
C VAL A 137 2.09 -11.65 4.27
N LEU A 138 2.60 -10.58 4.87
CA LEU A 138 2.80 -10.48 6.32
C LEU A 138 1.47 -10.55 7.10
N SER A 139 0.41 -9.95 6.56
CA SER A 139 -0.91 -9.95 7.20
C SER A 139 -1.58 -11.34 7.16
N GLN A 140 -1.41 -12.08 6.07
CA GLN A 140 -1.93 -13.44 5.94
C GLN A 140 -1.26 -14.41 6.93
N ARG A 141 0.04 -14.27 7.17
CA ARG A 141 0.78 -15.09 8.14
C ARG A 141 0.41 -14.82 9.60
N LYS A 142 0.02 -13.58 9.92
CA LYS A 142 -0.48 -13.27 11.26
C LYS A 142 -1.69 -14.15 11.63
N ASN A 143 -2.54 -14.45 10.65
CA ASN A 143 -3.73 -15.28 10.89
C ASN A 143 -3.37 -16.76 11.05
N SER A 144 -2.33 -17.27 10.37
CA SER A 144 -1.93 -18.67 10.50
C SER A 144 -1.16 -19.00 11.79
N ILE A 145 -0.49 -18.01 12.42
CA ILE A 145 0.28 -18.22 13.65
C ILE A 145 -0.62 -18.18 14.89
N TRP A 146 -1.75 -17.46 14.86
CA TRP A 146 -2.67 -17.35 16.00
C TRP A 146 -3.74 -18.46 16.08
N ASP A 147 -3.95 -19.23 15.01
CA ASP A 147 -4.80 -20.43 15.04
C ASP A 147 -4.05 -21.67 15.57
N GLY A 148 -2.74 -21.56 15.79
CA GLY A 148 -1.89 -22.58 16.42
C GLY A 148 -1.67 -22.26 17.90
N GLY A 149 -2.71 -22.38 18.71
CA GLY A 149 -2.56 -22.41 20.16
C GLY A 149 -1.87 -23.70 20.58
N ASP A 150 -0.55 -23.74 20.55
CA ASP A 150 0.22 -24.75 21.26
C ASP A 150 1.08 -24.08 22.34
N VAL A 151 0.63 -24.34 23.56
CA VAL A 151 1.35 -24.19 24.82
C VAL A 151 2.55 -25.11 24.80
N LEU A 152 3.76 -24.56 24.88
CA LEU A 152 4.90 -25.19 25.56
C LEU A 152 5.70 -24.10 26.30
#